data_AF-A0A8C2WMI9-F1
#
_entry.id   AF-A0A8C2WMI9-F1
#
_cell.length_a   1.000
_cell.length_b   1.000
_cell.length_c   1.000
_cell.angle_alpha   90.00
_cell.angle_beta   90.00
_cell.angle_gamma   90.00
#
_symmetry.space_group_name_H-M   'P 1'
#
loop_
_entity.id
_entity.type
_entity.pdbx_description
1 polymer ?
#
loop_
_entity_poly.entity_id
_entity_poly.type
_entity_poly.pdbx_seq_one_letter_code
_entity_poly.pdbx_strand_id
1 'polypeptide(L)'
;MFMLGYIWTYIYTSVLRYWLKWFIRQATGTCELQRICSGYKPGAVRTTKAEYSLRSSKNKVLRGALETNKDNLEQCVAQIMKEKNVKPQKDPLFKESLHICLLQITGNSSLYISVEDLRKEVFNSENQGHEAMLLKLWDLLMPSVKLDSRITKQWGDIGFQGDDPKTDFRGMGMLGLINLVFFSENYTEEARQVLSHANHPKLGYSYAIVGINLTEMAYSLLKSGALKPHFYNTVLGTPDLRHFHQLYCYLAYEFDKFWLAEEPESIMEFNQYREKFHDVVKTHLQDPDVTLTLTVCSKN
;
A
#
# COMPACT_ATOMS: atom_id res chain seq x y z
N MET A 1 21.31 -2.31 30.96
CA MET A 1 21.79 -2.95 29.71
C MET A 1 21.17 -2.35 28.44
N PHE A 2 19.88 -1.99 28.42
CA PHE A 2 19.23 -1.33 27.26
C PHE A 2 19.73 0.09 26.94
N MET A 3 20.00 0.93 27.95
CA MET A 3 20.45 2.32 27.74
C MET A 3 21.83 2.44 27.05
N LEU A 4 22.76 1.52 27.34
CA LEU A 4 24.09 1.51 26.71
C LEU A 4 24.02 1.17 25.22
N GLY A 5 23.09 0.29 24.81
CA GLY A 5 22.83 -0.03 23.41
C GLY A 5 22.29 1.16 22.61
N TYR A 6 21.41 1.97 23.21
CA TYR A 6 20.87 3.21 22.61
C TYR A 6 21.93 4.31 22.51
N ILE A 7 22.78 4.47 23.53
CA ILE A 7 23.87 5.43 23.50
C ILE A 7 24.93 5.02 22.46
N TRP A 8 25.22 3.73 22.34
CA TRP A 8 26.15 3.21 21.33
C TRP A 8 25.61 3.34 19.90
N THR A 9 24.34 3.00 19.65
CA THR A 9 23.71 3.27 18.35
C THR A 9 23.63 4.77 18.07
N TYR A 10 23.36 5.62 19.06
CA TYR A 10 23.36 7.07 18.88
C TYR A 10 24.75 7.61 18.51
N ILE A 11 25.80 7.23 19.23
CA ILE A 11 27.19 7.67 18.95
C ILE A 11 27.65 7.16 17.58
N TYR A 12 27.37 5.88 17.27
CA TYR A 12 27.72 5.25 15.99
C TYR A 12 26.95 5.88 14.81
N THR A 13 25.66 6.15 14.96
CA THR A 13 24.83 6.69 13.86
C THR A 13 24.96 8.21 13.69
N SER A 14 25.31 8.97 14.73
CA SER A 14 25.34 10.43 14.66
C SER A 14 26.73 11.00 14.40
N VAL A 15 27.75 10.55 15.14
CA VAL A 15 29.11 11.09 15.05
C VAL A 15 29.90 10.38 13.96
N LEU A 16 30.01 9.05 14.03
CA LEU A 16 30.80 8.28 13.07
C LEU A 16 30.23 8.41 11.65
N ARG A 17 28.90 8.32 11.48
CA ARG A 17 28.26 8.51 10.17
C ARG A 17 28.52 9.92 9.61
N TYR A 18 28.56 10.95 10.44
CA TYR A 18 28.84 12.31 9.99
C TYR A 18 30.27 12.43 9.46
N TRP A 19 31.24 11.94 10.23
CA TRP A 19 32.65 11.92 9.82
C TRP A 19 32.86 11.09 8.57
N LEU A 20 32.24 9.91 8.48
CA LEU A 20 32.30 9.06 7.30
C LEU A 20 31.68 9.74 6.08
N LYS A 21 30.51 10.39 6.21
CA LYS A 21 29.89 11.17 5.12
C LYS A 21 30.80 12.29 4.63
N TRP A 22 31.42 13.02 5.57
CA TRP A 22 32.35 14.10 5.25
C TRP A 22 33.60 13.55 4.54
N PHE A 23 34.21 12.51 5.08
CA PHE A 23 35.39 11.87 4.49
C PHE A 23 35.11 11.35 3.08
N ILE A 24 34.02 10.60 2.89
CA ILE A 24 33.64 10.10 1.55
C ILE A 24 33.35 11.27 0.60
N ARG A 25 32.77 12.38 1.08
CA ARG A 25 32.58 13.58 0.25
C ARG A 25 33.92 14.17 -0.20
N GLN A 26 34.92 14.22 0.68
CA GLN A 26 36.27 14.68 0.29
C GLN A 26 36.91 13.71 -0.72
N ALA A 27 36.77 12.40 -0.50
CA ALA A 27 37.37 11.39 -1.37
C ALA A 27 36.70 11.30 -2.76
N THR A 28 35.37 11.44 -2.83
CA THR A 28 34.59 11.21 -4.06
C THR A 28 34.12 12.50 -4.76
N GLY A 29 34.16 13.64 -4.06
CA GLY A 29 33.58 14.90 -4.54
C GLY A 29 32.05 14.92 -4.61
N THR A 30 31.35 13.84 -4.22
CA THR A 30 29.89 13.72 -4.31
C THR A 30 29.24 13.79 -2.92
N CYS A 31 27.98 14.21 -2.84
CA CYS A 31 27.20 14.09 -1.62
C CYS A 31 26.54 12.70 -1.50
N GLU A 32 26.04 12.35 -0.31
CA GLU A 32 25.41 11.04 -0.06
C GLU A 32 24.22 10.77 -0.97
N LEU A 33 23.37 11.78 -1.23
CA LEU A 33 22.22 11.63 -2.14
C LEU A 33 22.67 11.31 -3.57
N GLN A 34 23.74 11.94 -4.05
CA GLN A 34 24.30 11.62 -5.37
C GLN A 34 24.76 10.17 -5.44
N ARG A 35 25.51 9.70 -4.43
CA ARG A 35 25.94 8.29 -4.37
C ARG A 35 24.78 7.31 -4.29
N ILE A 36 23.69 7.68 -3.61
CA ILE A 36 22.48 6.84 -3.57
C ILE A 36 21.82 6.80 -4.95
N CYS A 37 21.65 7.96 -5.60
CA CYS A 37 20.98 8.04 -6.90
C CYS A 37 21.76 7.33 -8.01
N SER A 38 23.10 7.41 -8.01
CA SER A 38 23.94 6.75 -9.01
C SER A 38 24.28 5.30 -8.67
N GLY A 39 24.38 4.96 -7.38
CA GLY A 39 24.86 3.65 -6.93
C GLY A 39 23.80 2.55 -6.81
N TYR A 40 22.52 2.89 -6.86
CA TYR A 40 21.41 1.93 -6.77
C TYR A 40 20.47 2.09 -7.96
N LYS A 41 19.89 0.99 -8.46
CA LYS A 41 18.84 1.04 -9.49
C LYS A 41 17.57 1.75 -8.97
N PRO A 42 16.70 2.30 -9.83
CA PRO A 42 15.39 2.80 -9.41
C PRO A 42 14.60 1.70 -8.70
N GLY A 43 13.92 2.05 -7.59
CA GLY A 43 13.20 1.08 -6.77
C GLY A 43 13.34 1.33 -5.27
N ALA A 44 12.83 0.40 -4.47
CA ALA A 44 12.75 0.47 -3.02
C ALA A 44 14.09 0.78 -2.34
N VAL A 45 15.17 0.12 -2.75
CA VAL A 45 16.49 0.28 -2.12
C VAL A 45 16.99 1.72 -2.25
N ARG A 46 16.88 2.32 -3.45
CA ARG A 46 17.29 3.70 -3.71
C ARG A 46 16.41 4.67 -2.90
N THR A 47 15.10 4.51 -2.98
CA THR A 47 14.13 5.44 -2.38
C THR A 47 14.16 5.39 -0.86
N THR A 48 14.23 4.21 -0.24
CA THR A 48 14.37 4.07 1.22
C THR A 48 15.68 4.68 1.72
N LYS A 49 16.79 4.51 1.00
CA LYS A 49 18.07 5.14 1.36
C LYS A 49 18.01 6.66 1.19
N ALA A 50 17.36 7.16 0.13
CA ALA A 50 17.16 8.59 -0.09
C ALA A 50 16.30 9.20 1.02
N GLU A 51 15.17 8.56 1.37
CA GLU A 51 14.29 8.97 2.47
C GLU A 51 15.07 9.06 3.79
N TYR A 52 15.83 8.01 4.12
CA TYR A 52 16.63 7.98 5.34
C TYR A 52 17.70 9.08 5.36
N SER A 53 18.36 9.34 4.23
CA SER A 53 19.35 10.41 4.07
C SER A 53 18.74 11.80 4.29
N LEU A 54 17.58 12.07 3.69
CA LEU A 54 16.83 13.32 3.83
C LEU A 54 16.34 13.52 5.27
N ARG A 55 15.69 12.51 5.85
CA ARG A 55 15.14 12.55 7.22
C ARG A 55 16.23 12.76 8.28
N SER A 56 17.39 12.15 8.08
CA SER A 56 18.55 12.27 8.99
C SER A 56 19.38 13.55 8.76
N SER A 57 19.00 14.42 7.82
CA SER A 57 19.78 15.61 7.48
C SER A 57 19.66 16.70 8.56
N LYS A 58 20.78 17.33 8.93
CA LYS A 58 20.76 18.55 9.78
C LYS A 58 20.20 19.77 9.03
N ASN A 59 20.23 19.76 7.70
CA ASN A 59 19.73 20.85 6.87
C ASN A 59 18.19 20.81 6.79
N LYS A 60 17.53 21.92 7.15
CA LYS A 60 16.07 22.04 7.17
C LYS A 60 15.43 21.90 5.79
N VAL A 61 16.08 22.41 4.73
CA VAL A 61 15.59 22.30 3.34
C VAL A 61 15.44 20.83 2.94
N LEU A 62 16.45 20.01 3.25
CA LEU A 62 16.42 18.58 2.94
C LEU A 62 15.36 17.82 3.74
N ARG A 63 15.10 18.21 4.99
CA ARG A 63 14.04 17.58 5.79
C ARG A 63 12.65 17.99 5.30
N GLY A 64 12.46 19.28 5.01
CA GLY A 64 11.20 19.82 4.49
C GLY A 64 10.80 19.25 3.13
N ALA A 65 11.77 18.72 2.36
CA ALA A 65 11.50 18.01 1.11
C ALA A 65 10.54 16.83 1.26
N LEU A 66 10.53 16.18 2.43
CA LEU A 66 9.66 15.03 2.73
C LEU A 66 8.20 15.43 2.99
N GLU A 67 7.95 16.72 3.22
CA GLU A 67 6.62 17.28 3.55
C GLU A 67 6.08 18.15 2.41
N THR A 68 6.80 18.22 1.28
CA THR A 68 6.48 19.10 0.16
C THR A 68 5.39 18.49 -0.74
N ASN A 69 4.44 19.31 -1.19
CA ASN A 69 3.43 18.89 -2.17
C ASN A 69 4.06 18.54 -3.53
N LYS A 70 3.46 17.61 -4.27
CA LYS A 70 3.86 17.13 -5.59
C LYS A 70 4.23 18.26 -6.55
N ASP A 71 3.43 19.31 -6.62
CA ASP A 71 3.62 20.44 -7.55
C ASP A 71 4.91 21.24 -7.30
N ASN A 72 5.43 21.20 -6.07
CA ASN A 72 6.62 21.95 -5.65
C ASN A 72 7.88 21.08 -5.61
N LEU A 73 7.80 19.79 -5.94
CA LEU A 73 8.92 18.87 -5.82
C LEU A 73 10.09 19.22 -6.75
N GLU A 74 9.83 19.70 -7.96
CA GLU A 74 10.91 20.14 -8.85
C GLU A 74 11.73 21.30 -8.24
N GLN A 75 11.04 22.28 -7.66
CA GLN A 75 11.67 23.40 -6.97
C GLN A 75 12.45 22.91 -5.74
N CYS A 76 11.88 21.96 -5.00
CA CYS A 76 12.54 21.36 -3.85
C CYS A 76 13.85 20.64 -4.25
N VAL A 77 13.84 19.85 -5.33
CA VAL A 77 15.06 19.22 -5.87
C VAL A 77 16.10 20.28 -6.24
N ALA A 78 15.70 21.36 -6.91
CA ALA A 78 16.62 22.45 -7.26
C ALA A 78 17.24 23.11 -6.02
N GLN A 79 16.45 23.33 -4.96
CA GLN A 79 16.96 23.84 -3.69
C GLN A 79 17.95 22.86 -3.04
N ILE A 80 17.65 21.55 -3.03
CA ILE A 80 18.59 20.53 -2.51
C ILE A 80 19.90 20.53 -3.30
N MET A 81 19.83 20.63 -4.64
CA MET A 81 21.02 20.70 -5.48
C MET A 81 21.88 21.92 -5.13
N LYS A 82 21.26 23.09 -4.92
CA LYS A 82 21.94 24.31 -4.47
C LYS A 82 22.60 24.12 -3.10
N GLU A 83 21.85 23.65 -2.10
CA GLU A 83 22.34 23.40 -0.73
C GLU A 83 23.48 22.37 -0.67
N LYS A 84 23.52 21.44 -1.63
CA LYS A 84 24.56 20.41 -1.72
C LYS A 84 25.69 20.75 -2.69
N ASN A 85 25.64 21.90 -3.35
CA ASN A 85 26.59 22.31 -4.39
C ASN A 85 26.71 21.26 -5.50
N VAL A 86 25.60 20.63 -5.90
CA VAL A 86 25.56 19.66 -6.99
C VAL A 86 25.60 20.40 -8.33
N LYS A 87 26.55 20.03 -9.19
CA LYS A 87 26.71 20.60 -10.53
C LYS A 87 25.98 19.69 -11.54
N PRO A 88 24.90 20.14 -12.21
CA PRO A 88 24.14 19.32 -13.15
C PRO A 88 25.00 18.71 -14.26
N GLN A 89 26.03 19.43 -14.71
CA GLN A 89 26.91 18.97 -15.79
C GLN A 89 27.75 17.75 -15.39
N LYS A 90 28.02 17.57 -14.09
CA LYS A 90 28.82 16.44 -13.58
C LYS A 90 27.96 15.23 -13.22
N ASP A 91 26.65 15.42 -13.06
CA ASP A 91 25.72 14.40 -12.61
C ASP A 91 24.31 14.70 -13.16
N PRO A 92 24.10 14.50 -14.47
CA PRO A 92 22.87 14.93 -15.15
C PRO A 92 21.64 14.16 -14.68
N LEU A 93 21.81 12.91 -14.23
CA LEU A 93 20.71 12.03 -13.79
C LEU A 93 20.27 12.28 -12.35
N PHE A 94 21.06 13.04 -11.55
CA PHE A 94 20.75 13.26 -10.15
C PHE A 94 19.40 13.95 -9.93
N LYS A 95 19.10 14.99 -10.74
CA LYS A 95 17.86 15.76 -10.60
C LYS A 95 16.64 14.85 -10.75
N GLU A 96 16.60 14.08 -11.83
CA GLU A 96 15.50 13.15 -12.13
C GLU A 96 15.42 12.01 -11.11
N SER A 97 16.55 11.40 -10.77
CA SER A 97 16.59 10.30 -9.80
C SER A 97 16.09 10.71 -8.42
N LEU A 98 16.50 11.89 -7.94
CA LEU A 98 16.03 12.41 -6.66
C LEU A 98 14.56 12.85 -6.74
N HIS A 99 14.13 13.39 -7.87
CA HIS A 99 12.73 13.77 -8.09
C HIS A 99 11.80 12.55 -7.99
N ILE A 100 12.15 11.42 -8.63
CA ILE A 100 11.39 10.16 -8.51
C ILE A 100 11.35 9.67 -7.06
N CYS A 101 12.48 9.69 -6.35
CA CYS A 101 12.51 9.30 -4.94
C CYS A 101 11.53 10.16 -4.11
N LEU A 102 11.53 11.49 -4.33
CA LEU A 102 10.63 12.38 -3.60
C LEU A 102 9.16 12.15 -3.97
N LEU A 103 8.83 11.95 -5.25
CA LEU A 103 7.47 11.63 -5.69
C LEU A 103 6.93 10.38 -4.98
N GLN A 104 7.76 9.35 -4.85
CA GLN A 104 7.41 8.11 -4.17
C GLN A 104 7.24 8.32 -2.66
N ILE A 105 8.16 9.04 -2.02
CA ILE A 105 8.13 9.25 -0.57
C ILE A 105 6.93 10.12 -0.15
N THR A 106 6.74 11.27 -0.81
CA THR A 106 5.63 12.17 -0.48
C THR A 106 4.30 11.56 -0.91
N GLY A 107 4.26 10.89 -2.06
CA GLY A 107 3.09 10.16 -2.53
C GLY A 107 2.65 9.06 -1.57
N ASN A 108 3.57 8.29 -0.99
CA ASN A 108 3.22 7.29 0.01
C ASN A 108 2.57 7.92 1.27
N SER A 109 3.01 9.12 1.64
CA SER A 109 2.45 9.84 2.78
C SER A 109 1.04 10.36 2.45
N SER A 110 0.85 10.93 1.26
CA SER A 110 -0.48 11.36 0.77
C SER A 110 -1.44 10.18 0.61
N LEU A 111 -0.96 9.05 0.09
CA LEU A 111 -1.74 7.82 -0.04
C LEU A 111 -2.29 7.36 1.31
N TYR A 112 -1.45 7.32 2.35
CA TYR A 112 -1.90 6.94 3.68
C TYR A 112 -3.02 7.85 4.20
N ILE A 113 -2.93 9.16 3.96
CA ILE A 113 -3.97 10.11 4.34
C ILE A 113 -5.27 9.79 3.58
N SER A 114 -5.21 9.65 2.25
CA SER A 114 -6.41 9.33 1.45
C SER A 114 -7.06 8.00 1.84
N VAL A 115 -6.27 6.98 2.14
CA VAL A 115 -6.77 5.67 2.62
C VAL A 115 -7.42 5.83 4.00
N GLU A 116 -6.80 6.58 4.91
CA GLU A 116 -7.34 6.83 6.25
C GLU A 116 -8.63 7.65 6.23
N ASP A 117 -8.75 8.60 5.30
CA ASP A 117 -9.97 9.39 5.10
C ASP A 117 -11.14 8.50 4.66
N LEU A 118 -10.93 7.64 3.64
CA LEU A 118 -11.94 6.68 3.19
C LEU A 118 -12.28 5.62 4.26
N ARG A 119 -11.30 5.21 5.06
CA ARG A 119 -11.53 4.26 6.17
C ARG A 119 -12.44 4.88 7.25
N LYS A 120 -12.31 6.18 7.49
CA LYS A 120 -13.11 6.93 8.47
C LYS A 120 -14.47 7.35 7.92
N GLU A 121 -14.62 7.44 6.62
CA GLU A 121 -15.88 7.79 5.98
C GLU A 121 -16.92 6.67 6.21
N VAL A 122 -17.95 6.97 7.01
CA VAL A 122 -19.00 6.02 7.36
C VAL A 122 -20.00 5.91 6.21
N PHE A 123 -20.38 4.68 5.85
CA PHE A 123 -21.44 4.44 4.89
C PHE A 123 -22.74 5.14 5.32
N ASN A 124 -23.38 5.84 4.37
CA ASN A 124 -24.56 6.65 4.64
C ASN A 124 -25.64 6.31 3.60
N SER A 125 -26.73 5.70 4.05
CA SER A 125 -27.88 5.32 3.22
C SER A 125 -28.64 6.51 2.64
N GLU A 126 -28.45 7.72 3.18
CA GLU A 126 -29.02 8.95 2.63
C GLU A 126 -28.12 9.55 1.53
N ASN A 127 -26.88 9.08 1.40
CA ASN A 127 -25.97 9.48 0.32
C ASN A 127 -26.19 8.58 -0.90
N GLN A 128 -26.75 9.15 -1.97
CA GLN A 128 -27.01 8.45 -3.22
C GLN A 128 -25.75 7.83 -3.85
N GLY A 129 -24.58 8.45 -3.68
CA GLY A 129 -23.32 7.90 -4.18
C GLY A 129 -22.88 6.63 -3.45
N HIS A 130 -23.11 6.57 -2.14
CA HIS A 130 -22.80 5.38 -1.33
C HIS A 130 -23.73 4.22 -1.70
N GLU A 131 -25.03 4.50 -1.78
CA GLU A 131 -26.03 3.53 -2.20
C GLU A 131 -25.78 3.02 -3.63
N ALA A 132 -25.47 3.92 -4.58
CA ALA A 132 -25.14 3.53 -5.95
C ALA A 132 -23.90 2.60 -6.01
N MET A 133 -22.89 2.85 -5.17
CA MET A 133 -21.70 2.01 -5.11
C MET A 133 -22.01 0.62 -4.55
N LEU A 134 -22.87 0.53 -3.54
CA LEU A 134 -23.30 -0.76 -2.98
C LEU A 134 -24.15 -1.57 -3.95
N LEU A 135 -25.08 -0.92 -4.65
CA LEU A 135 -25.88 -1.58 -5.71
C LEU A 135 -24.99 -2.02 -6.88
N LYS A 136 -24.00 -1.20 -7.26
CA LYS A 136 -23.00 -1.57 -8.27
C LYS A 136 -22.24 -2.84 -7.89
N LEU A 137 -21.87 -3.00 -6.62
CA LEU A 137 -21.21 -4.23 -6.14
C LEU A 137 -22.08 -5.45 -6.40
N TRP A 138 -23.38 -5.38 -6.08
CA TRP A 138 -24.33 -6.45 -6.34
C TRP A 138 -24.38 -6.79 -7.83
N ASP A 139 -24.60 -5.79 -8.69
CA ASP A 139 -24.74 -6.00 -10.13
C ASP A 139 -23.48 -6.61 -10.77
N LEU A 140 -22.29 -6.25 -10.26
CA LEU A 140 -21.03 -6.82 -10.72
C LEU A 140 -20.88 -8.29 -10.33
N LEU A 141 -21.28 -8.66 -9.11
CA LEU A 141 -21.09 -10.02 -8.57
C LEU A 141 -22.22 -10.99 -8.94
N MET A 142 -23.46 -10.49 -9.04
CA MET A 142 -24.69 -11.26 -9.24
C MET A 142 -25.42 -10.81 -10.52
N PRO A 143 -24.79 -10.82 -11.71
CA PRO A 143 -25.34 -10.21 -12.93
C PRO A 143 -26.67 -10.82 -13.41
N SER A 144 -26.99 -12.03 -12.96
CA SER A 144 -28.22 -12.74 -13.34
C SER A 144 -29.34 -12.66 -12.29
N VAL A 145 -29.09 -12.04 -11.14
CA VAL A 145 -30.05 -11.96 -10.03
C VAL A 145 -30.27 -10.50 -9.69
N LYS A 146 -31.51 -10.02 -9.83
CA LYS A 146 -31.85 -8.66 -9.37
C LYS A 146 -32.06 -8.66 -7.87
N LEU A 147 -31.62 -7.59 -7.23
CA LEU A 147 -31.91 -7.34 -5.83
C LEU A 147 -33.38 -6.91 -5.69
N ASP A 148 -34.14 -7.59 -4.84
CA ASP A 148 -35.58 -7.36 -4.63
C ASP A 148 -35.84 -6.01 -3.95
N SER A 149 -34.97 -5.66 -3.00
CA SER A 149 -35.00 -4.36 -2.32
C SER A 149 -33.64 -4.08 -1.68
N ARG A 150 -33.40 -2.84 -1.26
CA ARG A 150 -32.14 -2.46 -0.61
C ARG A 150 -31.89 -3.21 0.71
N ILE A 151 -32.93 -3.56 1.46
CA ILE A 151 -32.82 -4.31 2.72
C ILE A 151 -33.42 -5.69 2.49
N THR A 152 -32.57 -6.69 2.33
CA THR A 152 -32.98 -8.04 1.90
C THR A 152 -31.96 -9.09 2.33
N LYS A 153 -32.43 -10.32 2.52
CA LYS A 153 -31.56 -11.48 2.82
C LYS A 153 -30.59 -11.82 1.69
N GLN A 154 -30.87 -11.37 0.46
CA GLN A 154 -30.03 -11.64 -0.71
C GLN A 154 -28.58 -11.18 -0.53
N TRP A 155 -28.34 -10.14 0.29
CA TRP A 155 -26.97 -9.70 0.61
C TRP A 155 -26.10 -10.80 1.22
N GLY A 156 -26.70 -11.81 1.85
CA GLY A 156 -26.01 -13.01 2.31
C GLY A 156 -25.37 -13.84 1.19
N ASP A 157 -25.91 -13.78 -0.04
CA ASP A 157 -25.40 -14.54 -1.21
C ASP A 157 -24.02 -14.06 -1.67
N ILE A 158 -23.66 -12.81 -1.35
CA ILE A 158 -22.32 -12.25 -1.53
C ILE A 158 -21.57 -12.06 -0.21
N GLY A 159 -22.08 -12.68 0.86
CA GLY A 159 -21.40 -12.81 2.14
C GLY A 159 -21.41 -11.55 3.02
N PHE A 160 -22.42 -10.69 2.94
CA PHE A 160 -22.69 -9.69 3.99
C PHE A 160 -23.46 -10.32 5.17
N GLN A 161 -23.46 -9.66 6.33
CA GLN A 161 -24.20 -10.14 7.51
C GLN A 161 -25.55 -9.42 7.64
N GLY A 162 -26.61 -10.21 7.81
CA GLY A 162 -27.97 -9.71 7.93
C GLY A 162 -28.51 -9.10 6.63
N ASP A 163 -29.60 -8.36 6.75
CA ASP A 163 -30.36 -7.87 5.61
C ASP A 163 -29.87 -6.49 5.11
N ASP A 164 -28.97 -5.83 5.86
CA ASP A 164 -28.41 -4.51 5.52
C ASP A 164 -26.87 -4.48 5.67
N PRO A 165 -26.13 -4.46 4.55
CA PRO A 165 -24.66 -4.35 4.49
C PRO A 165 -24.06 -3.16 5.25
N LYS A 166 -24.83 -2.10 5.52
CA LYS A 166 -24.35 -0.91 6.24
C LYS A 166 -23.61 -1.26 7.53
N THR A 167 -24.07 -2.29 8.24
CA THR A 167 -23.50 -2.66 9.54
C THR A 167 -22.13 -3.32 9.46
N ASP A 168 -21.77 -3.87 8.30
CA ASP A 168 -20.49 -4.57 8.07
C ASP A 168 -19.33 -3.60 7.81
N PHE A 169 -19.63 -2.39 7.30
CA PHE A 169 -18.62 -1.39 6.98
C PHE A 169 -18.08 -0.61 8.20
N ARG A 170 -18.48 -0.93 9.45
CA ARG A 170 -18.12 -0.12 10.63
C ARG A 170 -16.62 0.09 10.83
N GLY A 171 -15.81 -0.95 10.60
CA GLY A 171 -14.36 -0.89 10.84
C GLY A 171 -13.61 -0.14 9.73
N MET A 172 -13.93 -0.46 8.48
CA MET A 172 -13.21 0.00 7.28
C MET A 172 -13.94 1.07 6.47
N GLY A 173 -15.12 1.51 6.90
CA GLY A 173 -15.89 2.57 6.25
C GLY A 173 -16.12 2.32 4.76
N MET A 174 -16.11 3.41 3.99
CA MET A 174 -16.20 3.37 2.54
C MET A 174 -15.01 2.67 1.88
N LEU A 175 -13.83 2.66 2.50
CA LEU A 175 -12.66 1.93 1.96
C LEU A 175 -12.97 0.44 1.73
N GLY A 176 -13.70 -0.20 2.64
CA GLY A 176 -14.10 -1.61 2.48
C GLY A 176 -14.99 -1.84 1.28
N LEU A 177 -16.02 -1.00 1.10
CA LEU A 177 -16.92 -1.07 -0.06
C LEU A 177 -16.19 -0.76 -1.37
N ILE A 178 -15.38 0.29 -1.40
CA ILE A 178 -14.62 0.71 -2.58
C ILE A 178 -13.66 -0.40 -3.02
N ASN A 179 -12.98 -1.06 -2.08
CA ASN A 179 -12.10 -2.19 -2.39
C ASN A 179 -12.85 -3.37 -3.04
N LEU A 180 -14.00 -3.76 -2.47
CA LEU A 180 -14.84 -4.82 -3.03
C LEU A 180 -15.31 -4.48 -4.45
N VAL A 181 -15.77 -3.24 -4.66
CA VAL A 181 -16.20 -2.75 -5.99
C VAL A 181 -15.04 -2.71 -6.96
N PHE A 182 -13.88 -2.18 -6.54
CA PHE A 182 -12.71 -2.09 -7.39
C PHE A 182 -12.26 -3.47 -7.87
N PHE A 183 -12.24 -4.47 -6.98
CA PHE A 183 -11.91 -5.84 -7.37
C PHE A 183 -12.94 -6.40 -8.36
N SER A 184 -14.22 -6.24 -8.05
CA SER A 184 -15.33 -6.73 -8.90
C SER A 184 -15.40 -6.05 -10.27
N GLU A 185 -14.96 -4.79 -10.39
CA GLU A 185 -14.98 -4.02 -11.63
C GLU A 185 -13.71 -4.20 -12.49
N ASN A 186 -12.54 -4.31 -11.87
CA ASN A 186 -11.26 -4.35 -12.60
C ASN A 186 -10.76 -5.78 -12.84
N TYR A 187 -11.24 -6.74 -12.06
CA TYR A 187 -10.89 -8.17 -12.12
C TYR A 187 -12.16 -9.01 -11.96
N THR A 188 -13.16 -8.72 -12.80
CA THR A 188 -14.53 -9.25 -12.66
C THR A 188 -14.60 -10.77 -12.65
N GLU A 189 -13.84 -11.42 -13.53
CA GLU A 189 -13.84 -12.89 -13.61
C GLU A 189 -13.22 -13.51 -12.36
N GLU A 190 -12.13 -12.92 -11.87
CA GLU A 190 -11.46 -13.36 -10.65
C GLU A 190 -12.33 -13.11 -9.41
N ALA A 191 -12.97 -11.94 -9.30
CA ALA A 191 -13.87 -11.64 -8.20
C ALA A 191 -15.06 -12.61 -8.15
N ARG A 192 -15.63 -12.95 -9.30
CA ARG A 192 -16.71 -13.95 -9.40
C ARG A 192 -16.21 -15.37 -9.12
N GLN A 193 -15.00 -15.71 -9.54
CA GLN A 193 -14.37 -16.98 -9.20
C GLN A 193 -14.20 -17.10 -7.68
N VAL A 194 -13.64 -16.07 -7.04
CA VAL A 194 -13.47 -16.00 -5.57
C VAL A 194 -14.82 -16.09 -4.88
N LEU A 195 -15.86 -15.41 -5.37
CA LEU A 195 -17.23 -15.55 -4.84
C LEU A 195 -17.77 -16.97 -4.98
N SER A 196 -17.53 -17.63 -6.12
CA SER A 196 -17.93 -19.02 -6.33
C SER A 196 -17.24 -19.97 -5.34
N HIS A 197 -15.96 -19.77 -5.06
CA HIS A 197 -15.22 -20.53 -4.06
C HIS A 197 -15.71 -20.23 -2.64
N ALA A 198 -15.98 -18.97 -2.34
CA ALA A 198 -16.56 -18.52 -1.07
C ALA A 198 -17.94 -19.15 -0.80
N ASN A 199 -18.70 -19.50 -1.84
CA ASN A 199 -19.98 -20.20 -1.73
C ASN A 199 -19.84 -21.74 -1.73
N HIS A 200 -18.62 -22.29 -1.68
CA HIS A 200 -18.40 -23.74 -1.66
C HIS A 200 -19.00 -24.38 -0.39
N PRO A 201 -19.74 -25.50 -0.47
CA PRO A 201 -20.46 -26.06 0.69
C PRO A 201 -19.58 -26.47 1.89
N LYS A 202 -18.30 -26.80 1.65
CA LYS A 202 -17.37 -27.25 2.70
C LYS A 202 -16.30 -26.23 3.06
N LEU A 203 -15.82 -25.48 2.06
CA LEU A 203 -14.69 -24.55 2.19
C LEU A 203 -15.13 -23.10 2.09
N GLY A 204 -16.44 -22.87 2.05
CA GLY A 204 -17.01 -21.55 1.87
C GLY A 204 -16.71 -20.61 3.03
N TYR A 205 -16.72 -19.33 2.72
CA TYR A 205 -16.54 -18.24 3.65
C TYR A 205 -17.39 -17.04 3.20
N SER A 206 -17.62 -16.09 4.09
CA SER A 206 -18.40 -14.89 3.77
C SER A 206 -17.57 -13.93 2.91
N TYR A 207 -17.76 -13.94 1.59
CA TYR A 207 -16.99 -13.13 0.62
C TYR A 207 -16.82 -11.67 1.06
N ALA A 208 -17.92 -10.94 1.32
CA ALA A 208 -17.83 -9.53 1.70
C ALA A 208 -17.16 -9.32 3.07
N ILE A 209 -17.49 -10.12 4.09
CA ILE A 209 -16.85 -9.99 5.41
C ILE A 209 -15.35 -10.26 5.34
N VAL A 210 -14.94 -11.33 4.66
CA VAL A 210 -13.53 -11.65 4.45
C VAL A 210 -12.85 -10.54 3.65
N GLY A 211 -13.48 -10.04 2.57
CA GLY A 211 -12.94 -8.95 1.78
C GLY A 211 -12.78 -7.64 2.57
N ILE A 212 -13.71 -7.30 3.47
CA ILE A 212 -13.58 -6.14 4.38
C ILE A 212 -12.45 -6.38 5.40
N ASN A 213 -12.32 -7.60 5.90
CA ASN A 213 -11.25 -7.96 6.83
C ASN A 213 -9.86 -7.94 6.17
N LEU A 214 -9.74 -8.30 4.89
CA LEU A 214 -8.51 -8.14 4.10
C LEU A 214 -8.21 -6.68 3.77
N THR A 215 -9.23 -5.82 3.66
CA THR A 215 -9.04 -4.36 3.60
C THR A 215 -8.35 -3.84 4.86
N GLU A 216 -8.74 -4.33 6.04
CA GLU A 216 -8.06 -4.01 7.30
C GLU A 216 -6.60 -4.45 7.29
N MET A 217 -6.31 -5.66 6.79
CA MET A 217 -4.94 -6.15 6.68
C MET A 217 -4.09 -5.24 5.77
N ALA A 218 -4.61 -4.90 4.58
CA ALA A 218 -3.94 -4.00 3.65
C ALA A 218 -3.67 -2.61 4.27
N TYR A 219 -4.66 -2.07 4.99
CA TYR A 219 -4.52 -0.81 5.73
C TYR A 219 -3.44 -0.91 6.82
N SER A 220 -3.40 -1.98 7.61
CA SER A 220 -2.41 -2.18 8.67
C SER A 220 -0.98 -2.27 8.11
N LEU A 221 -0.79 -2.95 6.98
CA LEU A 221 0.47 -3.02 6.27
C LEU A 221 0.89 -1.64 5.71
N LEU A 222 -0.05 -0.82 5.24
CA LEU A 222 0.22 0.56 4.81
C LEU A 222 0.64 1.43 6.01
N LYS A 223 -0.15 1.40 7.09
CA LYS A 223 0.04 2.20 8.30
C LYS A 223 1.38 1.95 8.98
N SER A 224 1.81 0.70 9.02
CA SER A 224 3.11 0.31 9.57
C SER A 224 4.29 0.69 8.66
N GLY A 225 4.02 1.05 7.41
CA GLY A 225 5.03 1.35 6.39
C GLY A 225 5.62 0.09 5.73
N ALA A 226 5.09 -1.11 6.03
CA ALA A 226 5.56 -2.37 5.46
C ALA A 226 5.39 -2.43 3.93
N LEU A 227 4.43 -1.69 3.37
CA LEU A 227 4.18 -1.63 1.92
C LEU A 227 5.08 -0.65 1.16
N LYS A 228 5.95 0.11 1.83
CA LYS A 228 6.83 1.07 1.13
C LYS A 228 7.68 0.41 0.03
N PRO A 229 8.35 -0.75 0.26
CA PRO A 229 9.14 -1.39 -0.79
C PRO A 229 8.29 -1.74 -2.02
N HIS A 230 7.09 -2.31 -1.79
CA HIS A 230 6.14 -2.61 -2.86
C HIS A 230 5.84 -1.37 -3.72
N PHE A 231 5.37 -0.27 -3.12
CA PHE A 231 5.03 0.94 -3.89
C PHE A 231 6.25 1.57 -4.57
N TYR A 232 7.42 1.52 -3.95
CA TYR A 232 8.64 2.07 -4.54
C TYR A 232 9.15 1.23 -5.72
N ASN A 233 8.81 -0.06 -5.77
CA ASN A 233 9.14 -0.94 -6.89
C ASN A 233 8.10 -0.87 -8.02
N THR A 234 6.82 -0.69 -7.69
CA THR A 234 5.74 -0.77 -8.68
C THR A 234 5.33 0.58 -9.27
N VAL A 235 5.62 1.70 -8.58
CA VAL A 235 5.17 3.05 -9.00
C VAL A 235 6.37 3.97 -9.24
N LEU A 236 6.69 4.26 -10.50
CA LEU A 236 7.76 5.20 -10.89
C LEU A 236 7.39 6.69 -10.70
N GLY A 237 6.49 6.99 -9.76
CA GLY A 237 5.93 8.31 -9.51
C GLY A 237 5.23 8.38 -8.17
N THR A 238 4.11 9.09 -8.11
CA THR A 238 3.32 9.27 -6.88
C THR A 238 2.34 8.10 -6.73
N PRO A 239 2.50 7.18 -5.75
CA PRO A 239 1.47 6.19 -5.45
C PRO A 239 0.19 6.89 -4.97
N ASP A 240 -0.96 6.33 -5.36
CA ASP A 240 -2.30 6.86 -5.12
C ASP A 240 -3.30 5.72 -4.78
N LEU A 241 -4.56 6.08 -4.54
CA LEU A 241 -5.60 5.13 -4.12
C LEU A 241 -5.75 3.94 -5.07
N ARG A 242 -5.58 4.14 -6.38
CA ARG A 242 -5.67 3.06 -7.37
C ARG A 242 -4.65 1.97 -7.07
N HIS A 243 -3.42 2.35 -6.72
CA HIS A 243 -2.36 1.40 -6.40
C HIS A 243 -2.66 0.62 -5.11
N PHE A 244 -3.29 1.26 -4.12
CA PHE A 244 -3.75 0.57 -2.92
C PHE A 244 -4.88 -0.44 -3.23
N HIS A 245 -5.85 -0.07 -4.06
CA HIS A 245 -6.92 -0.97 -4.47
C HIS A 245 -6.40 -2.15 -5.31
N GLN A 246 -5.39 -1.94 -6.16
CA GLN A 246 -4.72 -3.02 -6.89
C GLN A 246 -4.00 -4.00 -5.96
N LEU A 247 -3.31 -3.49 -4.93
CA LEU A 247 -2.73 -4.35 -3.88
C LEU A 247 -3.82 -5.13 -3.15
N TYR A 248 -4.95 -4.49 -2.81
CA TYR A 248 -6.08 -5.18 -2.21
C TYR A 248 -6.57 -6.35 -3.08
N CYS A 249 -6.71 -6.15 -4.39
CA CYS A 249 -7.12 -7.21 -5.32
C CYS A 249 -6.14 -8.38 -5.31
N TYR A 250 -4.83 -8.11 -5.29
CA TYR A 250 -3.81 -9.14 -5.13
C TYR A 250 -4.01 -9.91 -3.82
N LEU A 251 -4.19 -9.21 -2.70
CA LEU A 251 -4.38 -9.86 -1.39
C LEU A 251 -5.66 -10.69 -1.33
N ALA A 252 -6.77 -10.21 -1.89
CA ALA A 252 -8.04 -10.94 -1.94
C ALA A 252 -7.91 -12.22 -2.77
N TYR A 253 -7.29 -12.15 -3.94
CA TYR A 253 -7.11 -13.29 -4.81
C TYR A 253 -6.12 -14.32 -4.27
N GLU A 254 -4.99 -13.87 -3.72
CA GLU A 254 -4.00 -14.78 -3.12
C GLU A 254 -4.49 -15.38 -1.80
N PHE A 255 -5.34 -14.67 -1.04
CA PHE A 255 -5.98 -15.24 0.13
C PHE A 255 -6.92 -16.38 -0.24
N ASP A 256 -7.75 -16.23 -1.29
CA ASP A 256 -8.63 -17.31 -1.77
C ASP A 256 -7.84 -18.57 -2.14
N LYS A 257 -6.76 -18.42 -2.92
CA LYS A 257 -5.86 -19.54 -3.24
C LYS A 257 -5.26 -20.18 -2.01
N PHE A 258 -4.77 -19.36 -1.08
CA PHE A 258 -4.18 -19.84 0.17
C PHE A 258 -5.22 -20.61 1.01
N TRP A 259 -6.42 -20.06 1.16
CA TRP A 259 -7.52 -20.66 1.91
C TRP A 259 -7.90 -22.04 1.36
N LEU A 260 -8.03 -22.16 0.03
CA LEU A 260 -8.34 -23.42 -0.61
C LEU A 260 -7.21 -24.44 -0.48
N ALA A 261 -5.95 -24.00 -0.56
CA ALA A 261 -4.80 -24.89 -0.42
C ALA A 261 -4.61 -25.43 1.01
N GLU A 262 -5.07 -24.67 2.01
CA GLU A 262 -4.98 -25.06 3.42
C GLU A 262 -6.11 -25.98 3.88
N GLU A 263 -7.20 -26.07 3.12
CA GLU A 263 -8.38 -26.91 3.40
C GLU A 263 -8.85 -26.85 4.88
N PRO A 264 -9.15 -25.65 5.42
CA PRO A 264 -9.54 -25.49 6.82
C PRO A 264 -10.77 -26.33 7.16
N GLU A 265 -10.82 -26.87 8.38
CA GLU A 265 -11.91 -27.75 8.81
C GLU A 265 -13.25 -27.00 8.90
N SER A 266 -13.18 -25.70 9.23
CA SER A 266 -14.36 -24.85 9.38
C SER A 266 -14.00 -23.37 9.23
N ILE A 267 -14.98 -22.58 8.80
CA ILE A 267 -14.93 -21.12 8.80
C ILE A 267 -14.61 -20.51 10.18
N MET A 268 -14.85 -21.26 11.27
CA MET A 268 -14.49 -20.83 12.62
C MET A 268 -13.00 -20.58 12.82
N GLU A 269 -12.15 -21.19 11.98
CA GLU A 269 -10.70 -21.04 12.01
C GLU A 269 -10.21 -19.84 11.19
N PHE A 270 -11.12 -19.05 10.60
CA PHE A 270 -10.80 -17.92 9.72
C PHE A 270 -9.69 -17.03 10.28
N ASN A 271 -9.80 -16.59 11.54
CA ASN A 271 -8.82 -15.68 12.13
C ASN A 271 -7.41 -16.28 12.19
N GLN A 272 -7.28 -17.60 12.44
CA GLN A 272 -6.00 -18.28 12.47
C GLN A 272 -5.35 -18.31 11.08
N TYR A 273 -6.11 -18.71 10.06
CA TYR A 273 -5.60 -18.76 8.68
C TYR A 273 -5.34 -17.37 8.11
N ARG A 274 -6.14 -16.39 8.50
CA ARG A 274 -5.96 -14.99 8.14
C ARG A 274 -4.66 -14.43 8.72
N GLU A 275 -4.34 -14.72 9.98
CA GLU A 275 -3.02 -14.34 10.54
C GLU A 275 -1.86 -15.13 9.91
N LYS A 276 -2.06 -16.42 9.61
CA LYS A 276 -1.06 -17.21 8.88
C LYS A 276 -0.76 -16.59 7.50
N PHE A 277 -1.79 -16.21 6.75
CA PHE A 277 -1.64 -15.50 5.48
C PHE A 277 -0.96 -14.13 5.64
N HIS A 278 -1.34 -13.37 6.67
CA HIS A 278 -0.71 -12.10 6.99
C HIS A 278 0.80 -12.25 7.24
N ASP A 279 1.23 -13.30 7.93
CA ASP A 279 2.65 -13.57 8.18
C ASP A 279 3.41 -14.01 6.91
N VAL A 280 2.75 -14.76 6.01
CA VAL A 280 3.29 -15.05 4.66
C VAL A 280 3.52 -13.75 3.89
N VAL A 281 2.52 -12.85 3.86
CA VAL A 281 2.63 -11.56 3.18
C VAL A 281 3.74 -10.69 3.79
N LYS A 282 3.84 -10.62 5.13
CA LYS A 282 4.93 -9.91 5.81
C LYS A 282 6.29 -10.47 5.44
N THR A 283 6.41 -11.79 5.30
CA THR A 283 7.66 -12.44 4.90
C THR A 283 8.07 -12.01 3.49
N HIS A 284 7.13 -12.00 2.53
CA HIS A 284 7.40 -11.47 1.19
C HIS A 284 7.83 -10.01 1.22
N LEU A 285 7.21 -9.18 2.07
CA LEU A 285 7.55 -7.75 2.20
C LEU A 285 8.96 -7.47 2.78
N GLN A 286 9.66 -8.49 3.29
CA GLN A 286 11.07 -8.37 3.69
C GLN A 286 12.02 -8.36 2.49
N ASP A 287 11.58 -8.85 1.33
CA ASP A 287 12.36 -8.80 0.09
C ASP A 287 12.42 -7.34 -0.42
N PRO A 288 13.62 -6.75 -0.60
CA PRO A 288 13.75 -5.41 -1.14
C PRO A 288 13.19 -5.26 -2.56
N ASP A 289 13.11 -6.34 -3.34
CA ASP A 289 12.63 -6.34 -4.72
C ASP A 289 11.14 -6.76 -4.82
N VAL A 290 10.44 -6.86 -3.68
CA VAL A 290 9.04 -7.32 -3.61
C VAL A 290 8.12 -6.52 -4.53
N THR A 291 7.28 -7.25 -5.26
CA THR A 291 6.13 -6.74 -6.01
C THR A 291 4.95 -7.65 -5.71
N LEU A 292 3.82 -7.06 -5.32
CA LEU A 292 2.60 -7.77 -4.91
C LEU A 292 1.50 -7.38 -5.90
N THR A 293 1.62 -7.89 -7.12
CA THR A 293 0.76 -7.49 -8.25
C THR A 293 -0.04 -8.68 -8.72
N LEU A 294 -1.36 -8.50 -8.83
CA LEU A 294 -2.23 -9.51 -9.39
C LEU A 294 -1.94 -9.65 -10.89
N THR A 295 -1.35 -10.79 -11.26
CA THR A 295 -1.05 -11.11 -12.65
C THR A 295 -2.07 -12.14 -13.12
N VAL A 296 -3.11 -11.67 -13.77
CA VAL A 296 -4.15 -12.52 -14.35
C VAL A 296 -3.77 -12.87 -15.77
N CYS A 297 -3.95 -14.13 -16.15
CA CYS A 297 -3.73 -14.56 -17.53
C CYS A 297 -4.69 -13.77 -18.43
N SER A 298 -4.14 -12.84 -19.22
CA SER A 298 -4.88 -12.25 -20.32
C SER A 298 -5.31 -13.40 -21.23
N LYS A 299 -6.62 -13.63 -21.36
CA LYS A 299 -7.14 -14.47 -22.45
C LYS A 299 -6.74 -13.76 -23.75
N ASN A 300 -5.88 -14.40 -24.52
CA ASN A 300 -5.71 -14.11 -25.95
C ASN A 300 -7.04 -14.29 -26.67
#